data_AF-A0A8T7JWL2-F1
#
_entry.id   AF-A0A8T7JWL2-F1
#
_cell.length_a   1.000
_cell.length_b   1.000
_cell.length_c   1.000
_cell.angle_alpha   90.00
_cell.angle_beta   90.00
_cell.angle_gamma   90.00
#
_symmetry.space_group_name_H-M   'P 1'
#
loop_
_entity.id
_entity.type
_entity.pdbx_description
1 polymer ?
#
loop_
_entity_poly.entity_id
_entity_poly.type
_entity_poly.pdbx_seq_one_letter_code
_entity_poly.pdbx_strand_id
1 'polypeptide(L)'
;MNANLKLGEHYIFDLSDCNREILMDSEQAYSLFAQAVRDSGLTVVDEGFYKFSPHGFTAFLLLAESHASLHAWPEHNYCAIDLFTCALGQDFMPVLMRIKQAFGADDFSVRKLDREASVETGMAIAV
;
A
#
# COMPACT_ATOMS: atom_id res chain seq x y z
N MET A 1 6.94 -30.46 -15.23
CA MET A 1 7.74 -29.71 -14.23
C MET A 1 6.89 -28.54 -13.77
N ASN A 2 7.06 -28.07 -12.54
CA ASN A 2 6.37 -26.87 -12.07
C ASN A 2 7.33 -25.69 -12.21
N ALA A 3 6.82 -24.56 -12.68
CA ALA A 3 7.56 -23.30 -12.73
C ALA A 3 7.00 -22.36 -11.64
N ASN A 4 7.89 -21.59 -11.02
CA ASN A 4 7.46 -20.46 -10.17
C ASN A 4 7.25 -19.25 -11.07
N LEU A 5 6.01 -18.78 -11.12
CA LEU A 5 5.64 -17.58 -11.84
C LEU A 5 5.45 -16.44 -10.84
N LYS A 6 6.19 -15.35 -11.04
CA LYS A 6 5.97 -14.10 -10.31
C LYS A 6 4.73 -13.41 -10.86
N LEU A 7 3.71 -13.27 -10.02
CA LEU A 7 2.42 -12.65 -10.34
C LEU A 7 2.35 -11.20 -9.86
N GLY A 8 3.15 -10.83 -8.86
CA GLY A 8 3.20 -9.46 -8.39
C GLY A 8 4.26 -9.20 -7.33
N GLU A 9 4.31 -7.97 -6.86
CA GLU A 9 5.22 -7.46 -5.85
C GLU A 9 4.43 -6.81 -4.73
N HIS A 10 4.70 -7.22 -3.50
CA HIS A 10 4.01 -6.72 -2.32
C HIS A 10 4.97 -5.98 -1.42
N TYR A 11 4.79 -4.67 -1.33
CA TYR A 11 5.51 -3.81 -0.41
C TYR A 11 4.71 -3.71 0.89
N ILE A 12 5.29 -4.21 1.99
CA ILE A 12 4.80 -4.02 3.34
C ILE A 12 5.61 -2.88 3.95
N PHE A 13 4.93 -1.80 4.29
CA PHE A 13 5.54 -0.53 4.64
C PHE A 13 5.02 -0.03 5.99
N ASP A 14 5.89 -0.12 6.98
CA ASP A 14 5.61 0.31 8.35
C ASP A 14 6.18 1.71 8.56
N LEU A 15 5.36 2.64 9.03
CA LEU A 15 5.75 4.02 9.36
C LEU A 15 5.58 4.27 10.86
N SER A 16 6.66 4.66 11.52
CA SER A 16 6.71 4.99 12.94
C SER A 16 7.00 6.48 13.13
N ASP A 17 6.64 7.02 14.29
CA ASP A 17 6.82 8.44 14.63
C ASP A 17 6.19 9.38 13.58
N CYS A 18 5.00 9.00 13.09
CA CYS A 18 4.21 9.82 12.19
C CYS A 18 3.72 11.10 12.89
N ASN A 19 3.44 12.14 12.11
CA ASN A 19 2.74 13.31 12.61
C ASN A 19 1.32 12.93 13.07
N ARG A 20 1.11 12.99 14.39
CA ARG A 20 -0.15 12.64 15.03
C ARG A 20 -1.33 13.45 14.51
N GLU A 21 -1.13 14.74 14.23
CA GLU A 21 -2.21 15.63 13.75
C GLU A 21 -2.73 15.15 12.39
N ILE A 22 -1.83 14.73 11.50
CA ILE A 22 -2.17 14.14 10.21
C ILE A 22 -2.96 12.85 10.41
N LEU A 23 -2.50 11.95 11.30
CA LEU A 23 -3.21 10.69 11.55
C LEU A 23 -4.59 10.87 12.21
N MET A 24 -4.78 11.94 12.98
CA MET A 24 -6.07 12.28 13.59
C MET A 24 -7.09 12.81 12.57
N ASP A 25 -6.62 13.41 11.47
CA ASP A 25 -7.44 13.81 10.32
C ASP A 25 -7.50 12.70 9.27
N SER A 26 -8.42 11.76 9.47
CA SER A 26 -8.59 10.60 8.59
C SER A 26 -8.88 10.98 7.14
N GLU A 27 -9.58 12.09 6.88
CA GLU A 27 -9.89 12.52 5.52
C GLU A 27 -8.64 13.05 4.81
N GLN A 28 -7.87 13.90 5.52
CA GLN A 28 -6.60 14.40 5.00
C GLN A 28 -5.61 13.27 4.76
N ALA A 29 -5.40 12.39 5.73
CA ALA A 29 -4.44 11.30 5.62
C ALA A 29 -4.83 10.30 4.52
N TYR A 30 -6.12 9.98 4.40
CA TYR A 30 -6.64 9.20 3.27
C TYR A 30 -6.35 9.88 1.94
N SER A 31 -6.62 11.19 1.80
CA SER A 31 -6.38 11.92 0.55
C SER A 31 -4.90 11.92 0.17
N LEU A 32 -3.99 12.08 1.12
CA LEU A 32 -2.54 12.06 0.88
C LEU A 32 -2.09 10.68 0.39
N PHE A 33 -2.56 9.62 1.04
CA PHE A 33 -2.26 8.24 0.66
C PHE A 33 -2.81 7.92 -0.74
N ALA A 34 -4.09 8.18 -0.98
CA ALA A 34 -4.74 7.88 -2.25
C ALA A 34 -4.09 8.67 -3.40
N GLN A 35 -3.75 9.94 -3.19
CA GLN A 35 -3.07 10.74 -4.21
C GLN A 35 -1.69 10.17 -4.56
N ALA A 36 -0.89 9.76 -3.58
CA ALA A 36 0.41 9.15 -3.84
C ALA A 36 0.29 7.86 -4.66
N VAL A 37 -0.72 7.03 -4.39
CA VAL A 37 -0.99 5.82 -5.17
C VAL A 37 -1.46 6.17 -6.59
N ARG A 38 -2.35 7.15 -6.78
CA ARG A 38 -2.79 7.57 -8.13
C ARG A 38 -1.64 8.16 -8.95
N ASP A 39 -0.74 8.91 -8.32
CA ASP A 39 0.45 9.49 -8.96
C ASP A 39 1.48 8.42 -9.39
N SER A 40 1.38 7.19 -8.88
CA SER A 40 2.29 6.10 -9.21
C SER A 40 2.08 5.51 -10.62
N GLY A 41 0.98 5.88 -11.28
CA GLY A 41 0.56 5.30 -12.56
C GLY A 41 -0.28 4.02 -12.43
N LEU A 42 -0.55 3.55 -11.21
CA LEU A 42 -1.47 2.44 -10.97
C LEU A 42 -2.92 2.86 -11.23
N THR A 43 -3.69 1.95 -11.82
CA THR A 43 -5.12 2.18 -12.09
C THR A 43 -5.95 1.79 -10.88
N VAL A 44 -6.59 2.78 -10.25
CA VAL A 44 -7.56 2.60 -9.16
C VAL A 44 -8.94 2.34 -9.75
N VAL A 45 -9.55 1.22 -9.37
CA VAL A 45 -10.87 0.77 -9.83
C VAL A 45 -11.96 1.16 -8.84
N ASP A 46 -11.66 1.07 -7.55
CA ASP A 46 -12.56 1.45 -6.45
C ASP A 46 -11.73 1.83 -5.23
N GLU A 47 -12.30 2.56 -4.28
CA GLU A 47 -11.59 3.03 -3.10
C GLU A 47 -12.53 3.43 -1.97
N GLY A 48 -12.00 3.49 -0.75
CA GLY A 48 -12.75 3.99 0.39
C GLY A 48 -11.93 4.00 1.66
N PHE A 49 -12.52 4.57 2.71
CA PHE A 49 -11.96 4.51 4.05
C PHE A 49 -13.06 4.41 5.11
N TYR A 50 -12.69 3.89 6.27
CA TYR A 50 -13.53 3.79 7.44
C TYR A 50 -12.80 4.39 8.64
N LYS A 51 -13.44 5.37 9.29
CA LYS A 51 -12.95 6.00 10.51
C LYS A 51 -13.46 5.25 11.74
N PHE A 52 -12.56 4.92 12.66
CA PHE A 52 -12.88 4.31 13.94
C PHE A 52 -13.10 5.37 15.03
N SER A 53 -13.69 4.94 16.15
CA SER A 53 -13.91 5.76 17.34
C SER A 53 -13.07 5.23 18.51
N PRO A 54 -12.40 6.09 19.29
CA PRO A 54 -12.41 7.56 19.22
C PRO A 54 -11.49 8.15 18.13
N HIS A 55 -10.56 7.36 17.60
CA HIS A 55 -9.62 7.73 16.55
C HIS A 55 -9.13 6.49 15.79
N GLY A 56 -8.31 6.71 14.77
CA GLY A 56 -7.81 5.67 13.88
C GLY A 56 -8.71 5.46 12.67
N PHE A 57 -8.14 4.89 11.60
CA PHE A 57 -8.88 4.61 10.38
C PHE A 57 -8.21 3.51 9.56
N THR A 58 -8.97 2.95 8.62
CA THR A 58 -8.47 2.06 7.58
C THR A 58 -8.91 2.59 6.23
N ALA A 59 -8.02 2.58 5.25
CA ALA A 59 -8.32 2.91 3.86
C ALA A 59 -7.89 1.80 2.92
N PHE A 60 -8.56 1.69 1.79
CA PHE A 60 -8.24 0.76 0.72
C PHE A 60 -8.40 1.43 -0.65
N LEU A 61 -7.55 1.03 -1.58
CA LEU A 61 -7.66 1.29 -3.00
C LEU A 61 -7.61 -0.06 -3.71
N LEU A 62 -8.70 -0.41 -4.38
CA LEU A 62 -8.75 -1.54 -5.29
C LEU A 62 -8.04 -1.14 -6.57
N LEU A 63 -7.00 -1.89 -6.93
CA LEU A 63 -6.27 -1.68 -8.18
C LEU A 63 -6.75 -2.68 -9.23
N ALA A 64 -6.54 -2.41 -10.52
CA ALA A 64 -7.01 -3.26 -11.61
C ALA A 64 -6.70 -4.76 -11.43
N GLU A 65 -5.57 -5.09 -10.80
CA GLU A 65 -5.13 -6.48 -10.59
C GLU A 65 -4.63 -6.76 -9.16
N SER A 66 -4.81 -5.82 -8.21
CA SER A 66 -4.18 -5.88 -6.87
C SER A 66 -4.80 -4.89 -5.88
N HIS A 67 -4.07 -4.36 -4.89
CA HIS A 67 -4.61 -3.40 -3.92
C HIS A 67 -3.52 -2.56 -3.24
N ALA A 68 -3.94 -1.41 -2.70
CA ALA A 68 -3.21 -0.70 -1.67
C ALA A 68 -4.08 -0.51 -0.43
N SER A 69 -3.54 -0.69 0.78
CA SER A 69 -4.24 -0.43 2.03
C SER A 69 -3.40 0.36 3.01
N LEU A 70 -4.08 1.06 3.92
CA LEU A 70 -3.50 1.87 4.98
C LEU A 70 -4.30 1.64 6.25
N HIS A 71 -3.62 1.33 7.35
CA HIS A 71 -4.19 1.24 8.69
C HIS A 71 -3.44 2.20 9.61
N ALA A 72 -4.17 3.06 10.31
CA ALA A 72 -3.56 4.10 11.15
C ALA A 72 -3.99 3.99 12.61
N TRP A 73 -3.00 4.11 13.51
CA TRP A 73 -3.14 4.15 14.96
C TRP A 73 -2.55 5.46 15.50
N PRO A 74 -3.33 6.57 15.50
CA PRO A 74 -2.86 7.88 15.96
C PRO A 74 -2.33 7.88 17.40
N GLU A 75 -2.84 7.01 18.26
CA GLU A 75 -2.38 6.82 19.63
C GLU A 75 -0.92 6.35 19.74
N HIS A 76 -0.42 5.71 18.68
CA HIS A 76 0.94 5.17 18.58
C HIS A 76 1.79 5.91 17.55
N ASN A 77 1.27 6.98 16.95
CA ASN A 77 1.93 7.70 15.86
C ASN A 77 2.39 6.74 14.74
N TYR A 78 1.57 5.73 14.43
CA TYR A 78 1.94 4.62 13.56
C TYR A 78 0.90 4.40 12.46
N CYS A 79 1.38 4.04 11.27
CA CYS A 79 0.52 3.44 10.26
C CYS A 79 1.22 2.30 9.51
N ALA A 80 0.44 1.29 9.16
CA ALA A 80 0.83 0.16 8.33
C ALA A 80 0.26 0.35 6.93
N ILE A 81 1.09 0.17 5.91
CA ILE A 81 0.72 0.32 4.50
C ILE A 81 1.10 -0.96 3.76
N ASP A 82 0.16 -1.43 2.96
CA ASP A 82 0.40 -2.49 1.98
C ASP A 82 0.24 -1.89 0.59
N LEU A 83 1.22 -2.10 -0.28
CA LEU A 83 1.12 -1.81 -1.70
C LEU A 83 1.44 -3.09 -2.46
N PHE A 84 0.38 -3.82 -2.82
CA PHE A 84 0.47 -4.98 -3.68
C PHE A 84 0.19 -4.54 -5.12
N THR A 85 1.08 -4.91 -6.05
CA THR A 85 0.97 -4.54 -7.46
C THR A 85 1.37 -5.69 -8.39
N CYS A 86 0.72 -5.76 -9.55
CA CYS A 86 1.10 -6.64 -10.65
C CYS A 86 1.99 -5.94 -11.69
N ALA A 87 2.32 -4.65 -11.49
CA ALA A 87 3.26 -3.89 -12.32
C ALA A 87 4.71 -4.31 -12.04
N LEU A 88 5.09 -5.48 -12.56
CA LEU A 88 6.39 -6.10 -12.32
C LEU A 88 7.55 -5.22 -12.82
N GLY A 89 8.59 -5.07 -12.01
CA GLY A 89 9.83 -4.38 -12.38
C GLY A 89 9.77 -2.84 -12.28
N GLN A 90 8.63 -2.26 -11.90
CA GLN A 90 8.53 -0.85 -11.57
C GLN A 90 9.01 -0.59 -10.13
N ASP A 91 9.79 0.47 -9.91
CA ASP A 91 10.20 0.87 -8.58
C ASP A 91 9.15 1.77 -7.91
N PHE A 92 8.52 1.24 -6.86
CA PHE A 92 7.54 1.97 -6.05
C PHE A 92 8.14 2.64 -4.81
N MET A 93 9.44 2.51 -4.55
CA MET A 93 10.08 3.21 -3.41
C MET A 93 9.83 4.72 -3.41
N PRO A 94 9.89 5.46 -4.54
CA PRO A 94 9.58 6.88 -4.55
C PRO A 94 8.17 7.21 -4.07
N VAL A 95 7.19 6.35 -4.35
CA VAL A 95 5.79 6.49 -3.90
C VAL A 95 5.72 6.30 -2.38
N LEU A 96 6.35 5.24 -1.86
CA LEU A 96 6.42 4.98 -0.42
C LEU A 96 7.11 6.13 0.32
N MET A 97 8.18 6.70 -0.23
CA MET A 97 8.88 7.85 0.37
C MET A 97 8.05 9.14 0.33
N ARG A 98 7.25 9.36 -0.72
CA ARG A 98 6.29 10.46 -0.75
C ARG A 98 5.25 10.31 0.35
N ILE A 99 4.76 9.09 0.59
CA ILE A 99 3.83 8.81 1.69
C ILE A 99 4.51 9.04 3.04
N LYS A 100 5.73 8.53 3.27
CA LYS A 100 6.51 8.80 4.49
C LYS A 100 6.59 10.30 4.79
N GLN A 101 6.95 11.09 3.78
CA GLN A 101 7.10 12.53 3.90
C GLN A 101 5.76 13.21 4.21
N ALA A 102 4.70 12.82 3.49
CA ALA A 102 3.37 13.36 3.70
C ALA A 102 2.81 13.05 5.10
N PHE A 103 3.15 11.90 5.66
CA PHE A 103 2.75 11.48 7.00
C PHE A 103 3.69 12.02 8.09
N GLY A 104 4.77 12.70 7.72
CA GLY A 104 5.76 13.23 8.65
C GLY A 104 6.40 12.16 9.54
N ALA A 105 6.58 10.95 9.01
CA ALA A 105 7.18 9.84 9.74
C ALA A 105 8.70 9.98 9.80
N ASP A 106 9.29 9.86 10.98
CA ASP A 106 10.75 9.92 11.18
C ASP A 106 11.42 8.57 10.92
N ASP A 107 10.76 7.46 11.30
CA ASP A 107 11.25 6.09 11.11
C ASP A 107 10.34 5.25 10.21
N PHE A 108 10.94 4.30 9.49
CA PHE A 108 10.20 3.41 8.61
C PHE A 108 10.90 2.07 8.34
N SER A 109 10.11 1.06 7.98
CA SER A 109 10.62 -0.18 7.43
C SER A 109 9.85 -0.57 6.16
N VAL A 110 10.56 -1.03 5.14
CA VAL A 110 9.96 -1.60 3.92
C VAL A 110 10.41 -3.03 3.78
N ARG A 111 9.47 -3.96 3.63
CA ARG A 111 9.72 -5.33 3.18
C ARG A 111 9.07 -5.53 1.83
N LYS A 112 9.83 -6.02 0.86
CA LYS A 112 9.31 -6.41 -0.45
C LYS A 112 9.20 -7.93 -0.50
N LEU A 113 8.03 -8.41 -0.88
CA LEU A 113 7.73 -9.82 -1.07
C LEU A 113 7.28 -10.05 -2.51
N ASP A 114 7.90 -11.01 -3.18
CA ASP A 114 7.40 -11.47 -4.47
C ASP A 114 6.20 -12.39 -4.24
N ARG A 115 5.11 -12.12 -4.98
CA ARG A 115 3.89 -12.93 -4.96
C ARG A 115 4.00 -13.92 -6.10
N GLU A 116 4.29 -15.17 -5.77
CA GLU A 116 4.55 -16.23 -6.75
C GLU A 116 3.52 -17.35 -6.66
N ALA A 117 3.28 -18.01 -7.79
CA ALA A 117 2.50 -19.24 -7.85
C ALA A 117 3.31 -20.36 -8.51
N SER A 118 3.22 -21.55 -7.93
CA SER A 118 3.70 -22.79 -8.55
C SER A 118 2.68 -23.22 -9.61
N VAL A 119 3.03 -23.08 -10.88
CA VAL A 119 2.15 -23.41 -12.01
C VAL A 119 2.68 -24.61 -12.79
N GLU A 120 1.77 -25.45 -13.29
CA GLU A 120 2.14 -26.52 -14.22
C GLU A 120 2.63 -25.91 -15.54
N THR A 121 3.74 -26.43 -16.06
CA THR A 121 4.30 -25.93 -17.33
C THR A 121 3.31 -26.18 -18.47
N GLY A 122 2.85 -25.11 -19.14
CA GLY A 122 1.95 -25.19 -20.31
C GLY A 122 0.50 -24.80 -20.05
N MET A 123 0.14 -24.40 -18.83
CA MET A 123 -1.19 -23.86 -18.54
C MET A 123 -1.31 -22.39 -18.98
N ALA A 124 -2.35 -22.04 -19.73
CA ALA A 124 -2.64 -20.65 -20.07
C ALA A 124 -3.06 -19.89 -18.80
N ILE A 125 -2.40 -18.76 -18.54
CA ILE A 125 -2.73 -17.89 -17.41
C ILE A 125 -3.87 -16.99 -17.87
N ALA A 126 -4.99 -17.01 -17.15
CA ALA A 126 -6.02 -15.99 -17.32
C ALA A 126 -5.49 -14.70 -16.69
N VAL A 127 -5.19 -13.72 -17.53
CA VAL A 127 -4.99 -12.31 -17.15
C VAL A 127 -6.32 -11.62 -17.36
#